data_AF-A0A926HKK2-F1
#
_entry.id   AF-A0A926HKK2-F1
#
_cell.length_a   1.000
_cell.length_b   1.000
_cell.length_c   1.000
_cell.angle_alpha   90.00
_cell.angle_beta   90.00
_cell.angle_gamma   90.00
#
_symmetry.space_group_name_H-M   'P 1'
#
loop_
_entity.id
_entity.type
_entity.pdbx_description
1 polymer ?
#
loop_
_entity_poly.entity_id
_entity_poly.type
_entity_poly.pdbx_seq_one_letter_code
_entity_poly.pdbx_strand_id
1 'polypeptide(L)'
;VPQIRNQFKITYIEASIINLALWNKFERCIHFYKAMENDIKNLKNLVSIQFTISVNYYLAASYFGLGKYHEALDHINIVIDHRKSDTYAMQTIPAQALFVMIHLELGNTEFVMNYLRTFKRYFAKQVADIKTITAIADIFKEYTGVAFQKNKLRAAAGKWLKRIEALKQDQNERIFLRNSMIGVWIKKMME
;
A
#
# COMPACT_ATOMS: atom_id res chain seq x y z
N VAL A 1 7.38 4.25 35.27
CA VAL A 1 7.98 5.33 34.45
C VAL A 1 8.64 4.82 33.14
N PRO A 2 9.47 3.75 33.13
CA PRO A 2 10.10 3.26 31.89
C PRO A 2 9.13 2.71 30.83
N GLN A 3 8.08 2.00 31.26
CA GLN A 3 7.09 1.40 30.36
C GLN A 3 6.28 2.45 29.58
N ILE A 4 5.89 3.55 30.24
CA ILE A 4 5.20 4.67 29.60
C ILE A 4 6.09 5.31 28.53
N ARG A 5 7.37 5.56 28.84
CA ARG A 5 8.34 6.11 27.89
C ARG A 5 8.50 5.21 26.65
N ASN A 6 8.55 3.90 26.86
CA ASN A 6 8.65 2.93 25.77
C ASN A 6 7.39 2.91 24.89
N GLN A 7 6.20 3.01 25.50
CA GLN A 7 4.95 3.12 24.75
C GLN A 7 4.90 4.39 23.89
N PHE A 8 5.29 5.54 24.46
CA PHE A 8 5.40 6.78 23.70
C PHE A 8 6.38 6.66 22.54
N LYS A 9 7.50 5.97 22.74
CA LYS A 9 8.50 5.76 21.69
C LYS A 9 7.94 4.94 20.53
N ILE A 10 7.18 3.88 20.80
CA ILE A 10 6.51 3.08 19.77
C ILE A 10 5.53 3.92 18.97
N THR A 11 4.63 4.65 19.66
CA THR A 11 3.65 5.51 19.00
C THR A 11 4.33 6.60 18.17
N TYR A 12 5.41 7.19 18.66
CA TYR A 12 6.19 8.19 17.92
C TYR A 12 6.82 7.60 16.65
N ILE A 13 7.43 6.42 16.75
CA ILE A 13 8.04 5.74 15.59
C ILE A 13 6.97 5.45 14.55
N GLU A 14 5.86 4.84 14.95
CA GLU A 14 4.76 4.52 14.05
C GLU A 14 4.22 5.78 13.36
N ALA A 15 3.82 6.80 14.12
CA ALA A 15 3.27 8.03 13.57
C ALA A 15 4.23 8.73 12.61
N SER A 16 5.53 8.72 12.91
CA SER A 16 6.56 9.32 12.04
C SER A 16 6.66 8.60 10.70
N ILE A 17 6.67 7.27 10.71
CA ILE A 17 6.71 6.44 9.49
C ILE A 17 5.45 6.68 8.66
N ILE A 18 4.27 6.64 9.28
CA ILE A 18 2.99 6.89 8.62
C ILE A 18 3.01 8.26 7.94
N ASN A 19 3.35 9.31 8.66
CA ASN A 19 3.30 10.68 8.15
C ASN A 19 4.31 10.92 7.02
N LEU A 20 5.54 10.43 7.16
CA LEU A 20 6.56 10.56 6.12
C LEU A 20 6.14 9.85 4.83
N ALA A 21 5.59 8.63 4.93
CA ALA A 21 5.09 7.90 3.77
C ALA A 21 3.88 8.62 3.13
N LEU A 22 2.89 9.06 3.92
CA LEU A 22 1.70 9.76 3.44
C LEU A 22 1.97 11.14 2.82
N TRP A 23 3.12 11.75 3.12
CA TRP A 23 3.60 12.99 2.50
C TRP A 23 4.54 12.75 1.32
N ASN A 24 4.65 11.51 0.85
CA ASN A 24 5.56 11.10 -0.23
C ASN A 24 7.04 11.43 0.06
N LYS A 25 7.43 11.50 1.34
CA LYS A 25 8.83 11.68 1.77
C LYS A 25 9.50 10.31 1.95
N PHE A 26 9.45 9.49 0.90
CA PHE A 26 9.80 8.06 0.96
C PHE A 26 11.24 7.79 1.41
N GLU A 27 12.22 8.53 0.90
CA GLU A 27 13.63 8.38 1.31
C GLU A 27 13.81 8.69 2.80
N ARG A 28 13.16 9.76 3.28
CA ARG A 28 13.19 10.14 4.70
C ARG A 28 12.50 9.10 5.58
N CYS A 29 11.39 8.52 5.11
CA CYS A 29 10.70 7.43 5.79
C CYS A 29 11.63 6.22 6.01
N ILE A 30 12.29 5.77 4.94
CA ILE A 30 13.22 4.63 5.01
C ILE A 30 14.43 4.96 5.89
N HIS A 31 15.01 6.15 5.75
CA HIS A 31 16.13 6.59 6.58
C HIS A 31 15.75 6.63 8.07
N PHE A 32 14.58 7.19 8.38
CA PHE A 32 14.05 7.25 9.74
C PHE A 32 13.87 5.84 10.33
N TYR A 33 13.25 4.92 9.59
CA TYR A 33 13.08 3.54 10.04
C TYR A 33 14.42 2.86 10.33
N LYS A 34 15.41 2.99 9.44
CA LYS A 34 16.76 2.42 9.64
C LYS A 34 17.42 2.98 10.91
N ALA A 35 17.28 4.27 11.18
CA ALA A 35 17.80 4.87 12.40
C ALA A 35 17.12 4.33 13.67
N MET A 36 15.84 3.94 13.58
CA MET A 36 15.05 3.41 14.69
C MET A 36 15.07 1.87 14.79
N GLU A 37 15.74 1.15 13.89
CA GLU A 37 15.65 -0.31 13.79
C GLU A 37 16.10 -1.00 15.10
N ASN A 38 17.20 -0.55 15.69
CA ASN A 38 17.69 -1.06 16.96
C ASN A 38 16.72 -0.78 18.11
N ASP A 39 16.08 0.38 18.10
CA ASP A 39 15.08 0.72 19.09
C ASP A 39 13.85 -0.19 18.99
N ILE A 40 13.38 -0.46 17.76
CA ILE A 40 12.25 -1.36 17.52
C ILE A 40 12.60 -2.78 18.00
N LYS A 41 13.82 -3.27 17.71
CA LYS A 41 14.31 -4.59 18.17
C LYS A 41 14.32 -4.67 19.70
N ASN A 42 14.79 -3.62 20.37
CA ASN A 42 14.82 -3.55 21.84
C ASN A 42 13.42 -3.46 22.46
N LEU A 43 12.43 -2.98 21.69
CA LEU A 43 11.04 -2.83 22.11
C LEU A 43 10.14 -4.01 21.71
N LYS A 44 10.69 -5.13 21.21
CA LYS A 44 9.92 -6.24 20.60
C LYS A 44 8.73 -6.74 21.45
N ASN A 45 8.85 -6.76 22.78
CA ASN A 45 7.81 -7.26 23.67
C ASN A 45 6.60 -6.30 23.79
N LEU A 46 6.72 -5.08 23.27
CA LEU A 46 5.69 -4.05 23.28
C LEU A 46 5.15 -3.78 21.87
N VAL A 47 5.75 -4.38 20.84
CA VAL A 47 5.30 -4.24 19.46
C VAL A 47 4.07 -5.14 19.25
N SER A 48 2.95 -4.53 18.90
CA SER A 48 1.73 -5.25 18.54
C SER A 48 1.77 -5.73 17.09
N ILE A 49 0.89 -6.67 16.75
CA ILE A 49 0.66 -7.09 15.36
C ILE A 49 0.23 -5.89 14.51
N GLN A 50 -0.62 -5.01 15.05
CA GLN A 50 -1.06 -3.79 14.38
C GLN A 50 0.13 -2.87 14.03
N PHE A 51 1.07 -2.67 14.95
CA PHE A 51 2.29 -1.90 14.66
C PHE A 51 3.10 -2.55 13.54
N THR A 52 3.28 -3.87 13.59
CA THR A 52 4.02 -4.63 12.57
C THR A 52 3.37 -4.46 11.19
N ILE A 53 2.04 -4.60 11.10
CA ILE A 53 1.28 -4.38 9.87
C ILE A 53 1.45 -2.95 9.37
N SER A 54 1.24 -1.97 10.25
CA SER A 54 1.30 -0.54 9.93
C SER A 54 2.67 -0.12 9.41
N VAL A 55 3.74 -0.42 10.14
CA VAL A 55 5.11 -0.05 9.77
C VAL A 55 5.53 -0.71 8.46
N ASN A 56 5.30 -2.02 8.31
CA ASN A 56 5.69 -2.73 7.09
C ASN A 56 4.91 -2.26 5.87
N TYR A 57 3.62 -1.93 6.04
CA TYR A 57 2.82 -1.37 4.97
C TYR A 57 3.39 -0.04 4.45
N TYR A 58 3.69 0.91 5.34
CA TYR A 58 4.22 2.22 4.92
C TYR A 58 5.68 2.16 4.44
N LEU A 59 6.47 1.19 4.90
CA LEU A 59 7.76 0.88 4.30
C LEU A 59 7.62 0.33 2.88
N ALA A 60 6.72 -0.64 2.67
CA ALA A 60 6.43 -1.16 1.35
C ALA A 60 5.98 -0.05 0.40
N ALA A 61 5.08 0.83 0.85
CA ALA A 61 4.64 2.00 0.09
C ALA A 61 5.80 2.95 -0.25
N SER A 62 6.73 3.15 0.70
CA SER A 62 7.90 4.01 0.50
C SER A 62 8.90 3.42 -0.50
N TYR A 63 9.23 2.13 -0.39
CA TYR A 63 10.08 1.45 -1.36
C TYR A 63 9.43 1.43 -2.75
N PHE A 64 8.13 1.14 -2.83
CA PHE A 64 7.36 1.18 -4.07
C PHE A 64 7.41 2.58 -4.72
N GLY A 65 7.20 3.65 -3.94
CA GLY A 65 7.27 5.03 -4.42
C GLY A 65 8.64 5.41 -4.99
N LEU A 66 9.72 4.75 -4.56
CA LEU A 66 11.07 4.93 -5.07
C LEU A 66 11.43 3.95 -6.21
N GLY A 67 10.49 3.13 -6.69
CA GLY A 67 10.75 2.12 -7.71
C GLY A 67 11.54 0.90 -7.23
N LYS A 68 11.70 0.73 -5.92
CA LYS A 68 12.42 -0.40 -5.29
C LYS A 68 11.46 -1.55 -5.02
N TYR A 69 11.05 -2.22 -6.09
CA TYR A 69 9.90 -3.13 -6.06
C TYR A 69 10.16 -4.45 -5.34
N HIS A 70 11.40 -4.94 -5.32
CA HIS A 70 11.75 -6.14 -4.56
C HIS A 70 11.70 -5.89 -3.05
N GLU A 71 12.29 -4.79 -2.58
CA GLU A 71 12.22 -4.40 -1.17
C GLU A 71 10.78 -4.07 -0.75
N ALA A 72 9.99 -3.47 -1.65
CA ALA A 72 8.57 -3.27 -1.41
C ALA A 72 7.82 -4.61 -1.25
N LEU A 73 8.17 -5.61 -2.07
CA LEU A 73 7.60 -6.96 -2.02
C LEU A 73 7.92 -7.66 -0.68
N ASP A 74 9.15 -7.54 -0.19
CA ASP A 74 9.57 -8.12 1.09
C ASP A 74 8.73 -7.60 2.25
N HIS A 75 8.54 -6.28 2.31
CA HIS A 75 7.75 -5.65 3.36
C HIS A 75 6.24 -5.93 3.23
N ILE A 76 5.68 -5.90 2.03
CA ILE A 76 4.24 -6.13 1.85
C ILE A 76 3.87 -7.58 2.16
N ASN A 77 4.76 -8.55 1.91
CA ASN A 77 4.52 -9.96 2.25
C ASN A 77 4.31 -10.13 3.76
N ILE A 78 5.07 -9.41 4.60
CA ILE A 78 4.86 -9.42 6.06
C ILE A 78 3.43 -8.98 6.40
N VAL A 79 2.91 -7.94 5.75
CA VAL A 79 1.54 -7.46 5.95
C VAL A 79 0.52 -8.50 5.50
N ILE A 80 0.73 -9.08 4.32
CA ILE A 80 -0.15 -10.10 3.75
C ILE A 80 -0.19 -11.33 4.67
N ASP A 81 0.93 -11.78 5.21
CA ASP A 81 0.96 -12.95 6.10
C ASP A 81 0.23 -12.73 7.42
N HIS A 82 0.35 -11.53 8.01
CA HIS A 82 -0.31 -11.19 9.28
C HIS A 82 -1.79 -10.82 9.16
N ARG A 83 -2.33 -10.67 7.94
CA ARG A 83 -3.75 -10.29 7.71
C ARG A 83 -4.78 -11.21 8.37
N LYS A 84 -4.44 -12.48 8.56
CA LYS A 84 -5.30 -13.47 9.21
C LYS A 84 -5.37 -13.26 10.72
N SER A 85 -4.33 -12.68 11.31
CA SER A 85 -4.22 -12.42 12.74
C SER A 85 -4.88 -11.09 13.12
N ASP A 86 -4.95 -10.13 12.19
CA ASP A 86 -5.69 -8.88 12.38
C ASP A 86 -6.34 -8.43 11.06
N THR A 87 -7.58 -8.87 10.86
CA THR A 87 -8.37 -8.55 9.66
C THR A 87 -8.88 -7.10 9.65
N TYR A 88 -8.88 -6.43 10.81
CA TYR A 88 -9.41 -5.06 10.97
C TYR A 88 -8.32 -3.99 10.89
N ALA A 89 -7.05 -4.38 10.83
CA ALA A 89 -5.97 -3.46 10.56
C ALA A 89 -6.26 -2.62 9.30
N MET A 90 -6.29 -1.31 9.47
CA MET A 90 -6.67 -0.32 8.46
C MET A 90 -5.87 -0.45 7.16
N GLN A 91 -4.64 -0.96 7.26
CA GLN A 91 -3.69 -1.14 6.17
C GLN A 91 -3.92 -2.44 5.38
N THR A 92 -4.64 -3.42 5.90
CA THR A 92 -4.81 -4.74 5.27
C THR A 92 -5.51 -4.65 3.91
N ILE A 93 -6.54 -3.81 3.82
CA ILE A 93 -7.30 -3.56 2.58
C ILE A 93 -6.42 -2.87 1.52
N PRO A 94 -5.82 -1.70 1.77
CA PRO A 94 -4.98 -1.05 0.77
C PRO A 94 -3.66 -1.79 0.49
N ALA A 95 -3.19 -2.67 1.40
CA ALA A 95 -2.06 -3.57 1.16
C ALA A 95 -2.30 -4.51 -0.02
N GLN A 96 -3.54 -4.98 -0.23
CA GLN A 96 -3.87 -5.83 -1.37
C GLN A 96 -3.66 -5.10 -2.70
N ALA A 97 -4.05 -3.83 -2.78
CA ALA A 97 -3.87 -3.02 -3.99
C ALA A 97 -2.38 -2.77 -4.25
N LEU A 98 -1.63 -2.41 -3.20
CA LEU A 98 -0.18 -2.21 -3.28
C LEU A 98 0.55 -3.49 -3.72
N PHE A 99 0.17 -4.64 -3.16
CA PHE A 99 0.72 -5.95 -3.53
C PHE A 99 0.54 -6.26 -5.02
N VAL A 100 -0.65 -6.00 -5.58
CA VAL A 100 -0.90 -6.18 -7.01
C VAL A 100 -0.05 -5.22 -7.84
N MET A 101 0.04 -3.94 -7.46
CA MET A 101 0.87 -2.96 -8.18
C MET A 101 2.34 -3.34 -8.18
N ILE A 102 2.89 -3.80 -7.05
CA ILE A 102 4.27 -4.30 -6.96
C ILE A 102 4.50 -5.43 -7.98
N HIS A 103 3.59 -6.41 -8.03
CA HIS A 103 3.70 -7.50 -8.98
C HIS A 103 3.55 -7.07 -10.44
N LEU A 104 2.70 -6.10 -10.73
CA LEU A 104 2.57 -5.51 -12.06
C LEU A 104 3.88 -4.83 -12.51
N GLU A 105 4.52 -4.09 -11.61
CA GLU A 105 5.81 -3.43 -11.86
C GLU A 105 6.96 -4.42 -12.02
N LEU A 106 6.90 -5.57 -11.34
CA LEU A 106 7.84 -6.68 -11.52
C LEU A 106 7.58 -7.51 -12.79
N GLY A 107 6.52 -7.20 -13.55
CA GLY A 107 6.16 -7.93 -14.77
C GLY A 107 5.41 -9.25 -14.54
N ASN A 108 4.98 -9.54 -13.30
CA ASN A 108 4.28 -10.77 -12.91
C ASN A 108 2.80 -10.76 -13.33
N THR A 109 2.53 -10.49 -14.61
CA THR A 109 1.18 -10.27 -15.15
C THR A 109 0.27 -11.50 -15.03
N GLU A 110 0.79 -12.71 -15.25
CA GLU A 110 0.03 -13.95 -15.12
C GLU A 110 -0.45 -14.17 -13.68
N PHE A 111 0.44 -13.98 -12.71
CA PHE A 111 0.11 -14.02 -11.29
C PHE A 111 -1.00 -13.01 -10.97
N VAL A 112 -0.85 -11.76 -11.42
CA VAL A 112 -1.84 -10.71 -11.15
C VAL A 112 -3.20 -11.08 -11.72
N MET A 113 -3.27 -11.58 -12.96
CA MET A 113 -4.54 -11.98 -13.56
C MET A 113 -5.26 -13.09 -12.77
N ASN A 114 -4.51 -14.05 -12.24
CA ASN A 114 -5.04 -15.09 -11.37
C ASN A 114 -5.47 -14.51 -10.00
N TYR A 115 -4.64 -13.64 -9.42
CA TYR A 115 -4.89 -13.00 -8.13
C TYR A 115 -6.16 -12.14 -8.15
N LEU A 116 -6.37 -11.36 -9.21
CA LEU A 116 -7.51 -10.45 -9.36
C LEU A 116 -8.87 -11.16 -9.27
N ARG A 117 -8.96 -12.43 -9.69
CA ARG A 117 -10.19 -13.23 -9.54
C ARG A 117 -10.56 -13.41 -8.06
N THR A 118 -9.55 -13.59 -7.21
CA THR A 118 -9.74 -13.75 -5.76
C THR A 118 -9.80 -12.41 -5.02
N PHE A 119 -9.18 -11.37 -5.58
CA PHE A 119 -9.17 -10.00 -5.06
C PHE A 119 -10.59 -9.43 -4.91
N LYS A 120 -11.41 -9.43 -5.98
CA LYS A 120 -12.79 -8.93 -5.92
C LYS A 120 -13.63 -9.69 -4.87
N ARG A 121 -13.43 -11.01 -4.77
CA ARG A 121 -14.13 -11.88 -3.81
C ARG A 121 -13.74 -11.60 -2.36
N TYR A 122 -12.47 -11.26 -2.09
CA TYR A 122 -11.99 -10.89 -0.76
C TYR A 122 -12.71 -9.62 -0.27
N PHE A 123 -12.79 -8.59 -1.11
CA PHE A 123 -13.43 -7.31 -0.77
C PHE A 123 -14.94 -7.38 -0.65
N ALA A 124 -15.62 -8.17 -1.48
CA ALA A 124 -17.07 -8.36 -1.39
C ALA A 124 -17.54 -8.87 -0.01
N LYS A 125 -16.64 -9.48 0.77
CA LYS A 125 -16.92 -9.95 2.13
C LYS A 125 -16.67 -8.90 3.23
N GLN A 126 -15.87 -7.87 2.95
CA GLN A 126 -15.35 -6.94 3.96
C GLN A 126 -15.83 -5.50 3.79
N VAL A 127 -16.18 -5.08 2.57
CA VAL A 127 -16.56 -3.70 2.27
C VAL A 127 -17.86 -3.70 1.48
N ALA A 128 -18.89 -3.05 2.01
CA ALA A 128 -20.22 -2.97 1.40
C ALA A 128 -20.22 -2.17 0.08
N ASP A 129 -19.28 -1.24 -0.11
CA ASP A 129 -19.12 -0.52 -1.39
C ASP A 129 -18.01 -1.13 -2.27
N ILE A 130 -18.47 -1.87 -3.28
CA ILE A 130 -17.64 -2.63 -4.23
C ILE A 130 -17.16 -1.75 -5.39
N LYS A 131 -17.66 -0.50 -5.54
CA LYS A 131 -17.37 0.33 -6.73
C LYS A 131 -15.91 0.71 -6.84
N THR A 132 -15.32 1.19 -5.75
CA THR A 132 -13.91 1.60 -5.72
C THR A 132 -12.98 0.42 -5.97
N ILE A 133 -13.23 -0.73 -5.33
CA ILE A 133 -12.45 -1.96 -5.56
C ILE A 133 -12.61 -2.46 -7.01
N THR A 134 -13.81 -2.42 -7.55
CA THR A 134 -14.07 -2.82 -8.94
C THR A 134 -13.30 -1.94 -9.90
N ALA A 135 -13.31 -0.62 -9.69
CA ALA A 135 -12.57 0.30 -10.51
C ALA A 135 -11.06 0.06 -10.48
N ILE A 136 -10.49 -0.19 -9.29
CA ILE A 136 -9.08 -0.53 -9.14
C ILE A 136 -8.72 -1.83 -9.87
N ALA A 137 -9.53 -2.88 -9.68
CA ALA A 137 -9.28 -4.16 -10.33
C ALA A 137 -9.39 -4.08 -11.86
N ASP A 138 -10.30 -3.24 -12.37
CA ASP A 138 -10.42 -2.99 -13.80
C ASP A 138 -9.20 -2.21 -14.33
N ILE A 139 -8.69 -1.22 -13.58
CA ILE A 139 -7.44 -0.52 -13.91
C ILE A 139 -6.27 -1.50 -13.99
N PHE A 140 -6.13 -2.40 -13.02
CA PHE A 140 -5.08 -3.42 -13.04
C PHE A 140 -5.19 -4.35 -14.25
N LYS A 141 -6.41 -4.72 -14.65
CA LYS A 141 -6.65 -5.52 -15.85
C LYS A 141 -6.35 -4.74 -17.14
N GLU A 142 -6.73 -3.47 -17.21
CA GLU A 142 -6.44 -2.63 -18.37
C GLU A 142 -4.93 -2.40 -18.52
N TYR A 143 -4.22 -2.21 -17.39
CA TYR A 143 -2.77 -2.05 -17.35
C TYR A 143 -2.03 -3.20 -18.04
N THR A 144 -2.40 -4.46 -17.78
CA THR A 144 -1.71 -5.61 -18.42
C THR A 144 -1.81 -5.60 -19.95
N GLY A 145 -2.85 -4.96 -20.52
CA GLY A 145 -3.03 -4.83 -21.96
C GLY A 145 -2.27 -3.66 -22.59
N VAL A 146 -1.81 -2.68 -21.80
CA VAL A 146 -1.18 -1.44 -22.31
C VAL A 146 0.23 -1.18 -21.76
N ALA A 147 0.71 -1.96 -20.78
CA ALA A 147 1.97 -1.74 -20.06
C ALA A 147 3.18 -1.50 -20.98
N PHE A 148 3.28 -2.23 -22.09
CA PHE A 148 4.41 -2.16 -23.02
C PHE A 148 4.24 -1.07 -24.11
N GLN A 149 3.15 -0.32 -24.12
CA GLN A 149 2.82 0.66 -25.17
C GLN A 149 2.76 2.06 -24.57
N LYS A 150 3.91 2.73 -24.44
CA LYS A 150 4.07 4.03 -23.72
C LYS A 150 2.97 5.05 -24.01
N ASN A 151 2.63 5.27 -25.29
CA ASN A 151 1.59 6.23 -25.67
C ASN A 151 0.19 5.79 -25.21
N LYS A 152 -0.14 4.50 -25.32
CA LYS A 152 -1.43 3.96 -24.84
C LYS A 152 -1.49 3.94 -23.32
N LEU A 153 -0.39 3.61 -22.65
CA LEU A 153 -0.27 3.64 -21.20
C LEU A 153 -0.52 5.06 -20.67
N ARG A 154 0.13 6.08 -21.26
CA ARG A 154 -0.05 7.48 -20.86
C ARG A 154 -1.49 7.96 -21.05
N ALA A 155 -2.11 7.63 -22.19
CA ALA A 155 -3.51 7.95 -22.46
C ALA A 155 -4.46 7.25 -21.47
N ALA A 156 -4.22 5.97 -21.20
CA ALA A 156 -5.01 5.19 -20.24
C ALA A 156 -4.84 5.71 -18.80
N ALA A 157 -3.62 6.06 -18.39
CA ALA A 157 -3.32 6.64 -17.09
C ALA A 157 -4.10 7.93 -16.83
N GLY A 158 -4.20 8.83 -17.82
CA GLY A 158 -5.03 10.04 -17.72
C GLY A 158 -6.51 9.73 -17.48
N LYS A 159 -7.05 8.68 -18.13
CA LYS A 159 -8.43 8.22 -17.92
C LYS A 159 -8.60 7.58 -16.53
N TRP A 160 -7.65 6.75 -16.10
CA TRP A 160 -7.68 6.09 -14.79
C TRP A 160 -7.62 7.09 -13.65
N LEU A 161 -6.78 8.12 -13.76
CA LEU A 161 -6.68 9.16 -12.74
C LEU A 161 -8.03 9.88 -12.56
N LYS A 162 -8.68 10.28 -13.67
CA LYS A 162 -10.03 10.88 -13.61
C LYS A 162 -11.05 9.94 -12.96
N ARG A 163 -10.99 8.64 -13.29
CA ARG A 163 -11.88 7.61 -12.70
C ARG A 163 -11.68 7.50 -11.19
N ILE A 164 -10.44 7.50 -10.72
CA ILE A 164 -10.12 7.42 -9.28
C ILE A 164 -10.52 8.70 -8.54
N GLU A 165 -10.30 9.88 -9.13
CA GLU A 165 -10.72 11.15 -8.51
C GLU A 165 -12.25 11.25 -8.37
N ALA A 166 -13.01 10.72 -9.33
CA ALA A 166 -14.48 10.68 -9.27
C ALA A 166 -15.05 9.74 -8.18
N LEU A 167 -14.22 8.82 -7.66
CA LEU A 167 -14.57 7.88 -6.60
C LEU A 167 -14.22 8.41 -5.20
N LYS A 168 -13.95 9.71 -5.03
CA LYS A 168 -13.67 10.31 -3.72
C LYS A 168 -14.94 10.85 -3.07
N GLN A 169 -16.02 10.08 -3.09
CA GLN A 169 -17.37 10.56 -2.72
C GLN A 169 -17.50 10.71 -1.21
N ASP A 170 -16.99 9.73 -0.44
CA ASP A 170 -16.99 9.75 1.02
C ASP A 170 -15.58 9.70 1.64
N GLN A 171 -15.54 9.88 2.97
CA GLN A 171 -14.28 9.90 3.74
C GLN A 171 -13.55 8.55 3.72
N ASN A 172 -14.28 7.43 3.73
CA ASN A 172 -13.67 6.10 3.72
C ASN A 172 -12.99 5.83 2.38
N GLU A 173 -13.64 6.19 1.27
CA GLU A 173 -13.05 6.07 -0.07
C GLU A 173 -11.79 6.94 -0.19
N ARG A 174 -11.84 8.20 0.29
CA ARG A 174 -10.67 9.10 0.29
C ARG A 174 -9.51 8.51 1.07
N ILE A 175 -9.77 7.97 2.24
CA ILE A 175 -8.75 7.34 3.09
C ILE A 175 -8.17 6.12 2.39
N PHE A 176 -9.02 5.24 1.84
CA PHE A 176 -8.57 4.06 1.13
C PHE A 176 -7.71 4.41 -0.09
N LEU A 177 -8.19 5.33 -0.94
CA LEU A 177 -7.48 5.77 -2.15
C LEU A 177 -6.18 6.49 -1.83
N ARG A 178 -6.12 7.24 -0.72
CA ARG A 178 -4.88 7.87 -0.25
C ARG A 178 -3.87 6.83 0.19
N ASN A 179 -4.29 5.82 0.94
CA ASN A 179 -3.38 4.80 1.44
C ASN A 179 -2.93 3.86 0.32
N SER A 180 -3.83 3.43 -0.58
CA SER A 180 -3.55 2.40 -1.59
C SER A 180 -2.42 2.69 -2.57
N MET A 181 -1.83 3.89 -2.58
CA MET A 181 -0.76 4.33 -3.48
C MET A 181 -1.16 4.41 -4.96
N ILE A 182 -2.41 4.07 -5.32
CA ILE A 182 -2.83 3.98 -6.72
C ILE A 182 -2.72 5.31 -7.46
N GLY A 183 -3.05 6.42 -6.79
CA GLY A 183 -2.92 7.75 -7.38
C GLY A 183 -1.47 8.14 -7.65
N VAL A 184 -0.54 7.75 -6.78
CA VAL A 184 0.91 7.97 -6.97
C VAL A 184 1.40 7.12 -8.14
N TRP A 185 1.00 5.86 -8.18
CA TRP A 185 1.35 4.92 -9.25
C TRP A 185 0.88 5.39 -10.63
N ILE A 186 -0.37 5.80 -10.76
CA ILE A 186 -0.93 6.30 -12.03
C ILE A 186 -0.20 7.56 -12.48
N LYS A 187 0.10 8.50 -11.58
CA LYS A 187 0.80 9.75 -11.94
C LYS A 187 2.19 9.48 -12.50
N LYS A 188 2.93 8.52 -11.95
CA LYS A 188 4.25 8.11 -12.45
C LYS A 188 4.20 7.64 -13.91
N MET A 189 3.11 7.01 -14.35
CA MET A 189 2.96 6.59 -15.75
C MET A 189 2.69 7.74 -16.72
N MET A 190 2.36 8.91 -16.20
CA MET A 190 2.05 10.10 -17.00
C MET A 190 3.27 10.98 -17.29
N GLU A 191 4.34 10.78 -16.51
CA GLU A 191 5.67 11.39 -16.66
C GLU A 191 6.42 10.76 -17.84
#